data_AF-A0A355A2M5-F1
#
_entry.id   AF-A0A355A2M5-F1
#
_cell.length_a   1.000
_cell.length_b   1.000
_cell.length_c   1.000
_cell.angle_alpha   90.00
_cell.angle_beta   90.00
_cell.angle_gamma   90.00
#
_symmetry.space_group_name_H-M   'P 1'
#
loop_
_entity.id
_entity.type
_entity.pdbx_description
1 polymer ?
#
loop_
_entity_poly.entity_id
_entity_poly.type
_entity_poly.pdbx_seq_one_letter_code
_entity_poly.pdbx_strand_id
1 'polypeptide(L)'
;MTISGAWAIIDLIRLRKEKDALKRGEFRTALVSQHGVYGYWRIADRERMLILFNRQDSMEQVSLLLAPGMRGTWKQIFPVKGEEVKYNDHFQINLPPWSGMIWEYQG
;
A
#
# COMPACT_ATOMS: atom_id res chain seq x y z
N MET A 1 3.40 0.83 -19.72
CA MET A 1 3.20 2.29 -19.64
C MET A 1 4.14 2.80 -18.56
N THR A 2 5.28 3.37 -18.96
CA THR A 2 6.33 3.83 -18.04
C THR A 2 5.91 5.19 -17.47
N ILE A 3 5.62 5.24 -16.18
CA ILE A 3 5.44 6.51 -15.48
C ILE A 3 6.81 7.19 -15.48
N SER A 4 6.90 8.39 -16.05
CA SER A 4 8.13 9.18 -15.97
C SER A 4 8.47 9.39 -14.49
N GLY A 5 9.71 9.08 -14.08
CA GLY A 5 10.12 9.09 -12.67
C GLY A 5 9.88 10.43 -11.97
N ALA A 6 9.91 11.55 -12.70
CA ALA A 6 9.61 12.88 -12.16
C ALA A 6 8.14 13.04 -11.73
N TRP A 7 7.20 12.49 -12.49
CA TRP A 7 5.77 12.54 -12.15
C TRP A 7 5.45 11.69 -10.92
N ALA A 8 6.04 10.50 -10.83
CA ALA A 8 5.88 9.64 -9.65
C ALA A 8 6.37 10.31 -8.36
N ILE A 9 7.48 11.06 -8.42
CA ILE A 9 8.01 11.80 -7.26
C ILE A 9 7.03 12.91 -6.83
N ILE A 10 6.51 13.69 -7.77
CA ILE A 10 5.54 14.77 -7.48
C ILE A 10 4.29 14.20 -6.83
N ASP A 11 3.76 13.08 -7.36
CA ASP A 11 2.58 12.41 -6.82
C ASP A 11 2.82 11.88 -5.41
N LEU A 12 3.98 11.25 -5.14
CA LEU A 12 4.34 10.79 -3.80
C LEU A 12 4.49 11.94 -2.79
N ILE A 13 5.09 13.06 -3.20
CA ILE A 13 5.20 14.26 -2.35
C ILE A 13 3.81 14.82 -2.05
N ARG A 14 2.92 14.88 -3.05
CA ARG A 14 1.54 15.34 -2.87
C ARG A 14 0.78 14.42 -1.93
N LEU A 15 0.82 13.11 -2.15
CA LEU A 15 0.20 12.10 -1.28
C LEU A 15 0.68 12.24 0.17
N ARG A 16 2.00 12.39 0.38
CA ARG A 16 2.55 12.61 1.72
C ARG A 16 2.05 13.92 2.35
N LYS A 17 1.83 14.98 1.57
CA LYS A 17 1.30 16.25 2.10
C LYS A 17 -0.19 16.17 2.45
N GLU A 18 -0.96 15.36 1.71
CA GLU A 18 -2.41 15.23 1.90
C GLU A 18 -2.78 14.27 3.04
N LYS A 19 -1.99 13.20 3.25
CA LYS A 19 -2.36 12.10 4.15
C LYS A 19 -1.61 12.18 5.47
N ASP A 20 -2.32 12.41 6.57
CA ASP A 20 -1.72 12.56 7.90
C ASP A 20 -1.09 11.25 8.40
N ALA A 21 -1.69 10.10 8.05
CA ALA A 21 -1.11 8.79 8.31
C ALA A 21 0.31 8.67 7.74
N LEU A 22 0.56 9.15 6.52
CA LEU A 22 1.89 9.10 5.92
C LEU A 22 2.88 10.06 6.61
N LYS A 23 2.42 11.20 7.13
CA LYS A 23 3.27 12.18 7.80
C LYS A 23 3.67 11.71 9.19
N ARG A 24 2.67 11.43 10.03
CA ARG A 24 2.81 11.29 11.49
C ARG A 24 2.17 10.02 12.06
N GLY A 25 1.47 9.24 11.23
CA GLY A 25 0.82 8.02 11.69
C GLY A 25 1.80 6.99 12.23
N GLU A 26 1.32 6.18 13.16
CA GLU A 26 2.02 5.04 13.73
C GLU A 26 2.53 4.13 12.60
N PHE A 27 3.78 3.72 12.71
CA PHE A 27 4.37 2.74 11.81
C PHE A 27 4.22 1.34 12.41
N ARG A 28 3.71 0.40 11.64
CA ARG A 28 3.66 -1.02 12.03
C ARG A 28 4.01 -1.91 10.85
N THR A 29 4.95 -2.82 11.02
CA THR A 29 5.25 -3.83 9.99
C THR A 29 4.01 -4.68 9.70
N ALA A 30 3.69 -4.82 8.41
CA ALA A 30 2.59 -5.66 7.94
C ALA A 30 3.11 -7.01 7.46
N LEU A 31 4.17 -6.99 6.64
CA LEU A 31 4.79 -8.21 6.12
C LEU A 31 6.28 -7.99 5.86
N VAL A 32 7.06 -9.03 6.05
CA VAL A 32 8.45 -9.13 5.59
C VAL A 32 8.60 -10.52 5.00
N SER A 33 8.75 -10.63 3.68
CA SER A 33 9.07 -11.92 3.06
C SER A 33 10.58 -12.13 3.08
N GLN A 34 11.00 -13.39 3.13
CA GLN A 34 12.43 -13.75 3.04
C GLN A 34 13.07 -13.29 1.72
N HIS A 35 12.27 -13.05 0.69
CA HIS A 35 12.74 -12.79 -0.68
C HIS A 35 12.59 -11.33 -1.12
N GLY A 36 12.19 -10.42 -0.21
CA GLY A 36 12.32 -8.98 -0.45
C GLY A 36 11.02 -8.24 -0.70
N VAL A 37 9.86 -8.90 -0.56
CA VAL A 37 8.58 -8.19 -0.40
C VAL A 37 8.53 -7.60 0.99
N TYR A 38 8.23 -6.32 1.07
CA TYR A 38 8.15 -5.58 2.32
C TYR A 38 6.86 -4.77 2.37
N GLY A 39 6.14 -4.84 3.48
CA GLY A 39 4.89 -4.12 3.66
C GLY A 39 4.77 -3.55 5.06
N TYR A 40 4.20 -2.35 5.17
CA TYR A 40 3.92 -1.73 6.45
C TYR A 40 2.66 -0.89 6.43
N TRP A 41 2.07 -0.76 7.62
CA TRP A 41 0.95 0.10 7.91
C TRP A 41 1.42 1.50 8.32
N ARG A 42 0.64 2.50 7.92
CA ARG A 42 0.63 3.83 8.54
C ARG A 42 -0.78 4.13 9.03
N ILE A 43 -0.91 4.44 10.32
CA ILE A 43 -2.21 4.58 10.99
C ILE A 43 -2.26 5.91 11.74
N ALA A 44 -3.23 6.76 11.44
CA ALA A 44 -3.50 7.99 12.19
C ALA A 44 -5.00 8.22 12.25
N ASP A 45 -5.57 8.38 13.45
CA ASP A 45 -7.01 8.58 13.67
C ASP A 45 -7.88 7.56 12.90
N ARG A 46 -8.54 8.00 11.82
CA ARG A 46 -9.38 7.17 10.95
C ARG A 46 -8.68 6.72 9.66
N GLU A 47 -7.51 7.28 9.36
CA GLU A 47 -6.72 6.92 8.18
C GLU A 47 -5.91 5.65 8.46
N ARG A 48 -6.07 4.66 7.57
CA ARG A 48 -5.26 3.45 7.56
C ARG A 48 -4.71 3.28 6.15
N MET A 49 -3.40 3.16 6.07
CA MET A 49 -2.71 3.00 4.80
C MET A 49 -1.79 1.79 4.83
N LEU A 50 -1.78 1.04 3.74
CA LEU A 50 -0.87 -0.07 3.51
C LEU A 50 0.10 0.32 2.41
N ILE A 51 1.39 0.26 2.72
CA ILE A 51 2.47 0.48 1.76
C ILE A 51 3.12 -0.87 1.50
N LEU A 52 3.28 -1.22 0.23
CA LEU A 52 3.88 -2.47 -0.22
C LEU A 52 5.02 -2.19 -1.19
N PHE A 53 6.10 -2.94 -1.08
CA PHE A 53 7.24 -2.91 -1.98
C PHE A 53 7.59 -4.33 -2.41
N ASN A 54 7.85 -4.50 -3.70
CA ASN A 54 8.50 -5.68 -4.24
C ASN A 54 9.90 -5.30 -4.72
N ARG A 55 10.92 -5.94 -4.14
CA ARG A 55 12.33 -5.74 -4.50
C ARG A 55 12.91 -6.90 -5.30
N GLN A 56 12.04 -7.74 -5.87
CA GLN A 56 12.41 -8.86 -6.72
C GLN A 56 12.25 -8.50 -8.19
N ASP A 57 12.92 -9.28 -9.05
CA ASP A 57 12.77 -9.25 -10.50
C ASP A 57 11.50 -9.97 -11.00
N SER A 58 10.78 -10.66 -10.10
CA SER A 58 9.55 -11.41 -10.37
C SER A 58 8.30 -10.68 -9.88
N MET A 59 7.16 -10.99 -10.50
CA MET A 59 5.84 -10.66 -9.97
C MET A 59 5.59 -11.48 -8.71
N GLU A 60 5.24 -10.81 -7.61
CA GLU A 60 5.02 -11.48 -6.33
C GLU A 60 3.54 -11.42 -5.92
N GLN A 61 2.99 -12.54 -5.46
CA GLN A 61 1.67 -12.56 -4.86
C GLN A 61 1.78 -12.20 -3.38
N VAL A 62 1.14 -11.10 -2.99
CA VAL A 62 1.03 -10.71 -1.58
C VAL A 62 -0.28 -11.27 -1.04
N SER A 63 -0.20 -11.96 0.10
CA SER A 63 -1.35 -12.40 0.89
C SER A 63 -1.11 -12.04 2.35
N LEU A 64 -1.94 -11.15 2.89
CA LEU A 64 -1.81 -10.62 4.23
C LEU A 64 -3.10 -10.83 5.01
N LEU A 65 -3.01 -11.48 6.18
CA LEU A 65 -4.15 -11.64 7.07
C LEU A 65 -4.53 -10.28 7.69
N LEU A 66 -5.80 -9.90 7.55
CA LEU A 66 -6.34 -8.65 8.08
C LEU A 66 -6.94 -8.86 9.47
N ALA A 67 -6.41 -8.10 10.43
CA ALA A 67 -7.03 -7.95 11.74
C ALA A 67 -8.46 -7.38 11.59
N PRO A 68 -9.40 -7.66 12.52
CA PRO A 68 -10.80 -7.23 12.39
C PRO A 68 -11.01 -5.76 12.00
N GLY A 69 -10.25 -4.83 12.60
CA GLY A 69 -10.34 -3.39 12.31
C GLY A 69 -9.65 -2.92 11.02
N MET A 70 -9.14 -3.84 10.19
CA MET A 70 -8.53 -3.59 8.87
C MET A 70 -9.32 -4.25 7.73
N ARG A 71 -10.36 -5.02 8.06
CA ARG A 71 -11.26 -5.64 7.09
C ARG A 71 -12.24 -4.61 6.56
N GLY A 72 -12.54 -4.67 5.28
CA GLY A 72 -13.44 -3.73 4.63
C GLY A 72 -12.91 -3.29 3.27
N THR A 73 -13.28 -2.09 2.87
CA THR A 73 -13.02 -1.57 1.53
C THR A 73 -11.66 -0.88 1.48
N TRP A 74 -10.86 -1.22 0.48
CA TRP A 74 -9.55 -0.64 0.24
C TRP A 74 -9.44 -0.13 -1.19
N LYS A 75 -8.71 0.96 -1.37
CA LYS A 75 -8.50 1.60 -2.67
C LYS A 75 -7.02 1.80 -2.93
N GLN A 76 -6.54 1.38 -4.10
CA GLN A 76 -5.19 1.72 -4.52
C GLN A 76 -5.14 3.21 -4.85
N ILE A 77 -4.19 3.93 -4.27
CA ILE A 77 -4.00 5.38 -4.50
C ILE A 77 -2.67 5.71 -5.17
N PHE A 78 -1.76 4.73 -5.25
CA PHE A 78 -0.48 4.82 -5.96
C PHE A 78 -0.05 3.43 -6.44
N PRO A 79 0.59 3.28 -7.62
CA PRO A 79 1.00 4.33 -8.56
C PRO A 79 -0.14 4.84 -9.44
N VAL A 80 -1.20 4.06 -9.58
CA VAL A 80 -2.42 4.42 -10.31
C VAL A 80 -3.60 4.31 -9.36
N LYS A 81 -4.53 5.25 -9.41
CA LYS A 81 -5.76 5.15 -8.63
C LYS A 81 -6.59 3.98 -9.16
N GLY A 82 -6.85 3.01 -8.31
CA GLY A 82 -7.65 1.84 -8.61
C GLY A 82 -9.09 1.99 -8.14
N GLU A 83 -9.89 0.96 -8.43
CA GLU A 83 -11.22 0.80 -7.87
C GLU A 83 -11.16 0.42 -6.39
N GLU A 84 -12.32 0.54 -5.74
CA GLU A 84 -12.52 0.09 -4.37
C GLU A 84 -12.74 -1.42 -4.35
N VAL A 85 -11.95 -2.12 -3.54
CA VAL A 85 -11.98 -3.58 -3.41
C VAL A 85 -12.22 -3.94 -1.95
N LYS A 86 -13.22 -4.81 -1.72
CA LYS A 86 -13.54 -5.29 -0.38
C LYS A 86 -12.72 -6.52 -0.02
N TYR A 87 -11.99 -6.45 1.09
CA TYR A 87 -11.21 -7.56 1.63
C TYR A 87 -11.75 -7.96 3.02
N ASN A 88 -12.22 -9.21 3.14
CA ASN A 88 -12.87 -9.71 4.35
C ASN A 88 -11.91 -10.36 5.34
N ASP A 89 -10.91 -11.12 4.86
CA ASP A 89 -9.96 -11.83 5.73
C ASP A 89 -8.53 -11.64 5.27
N HIS A 90 -8.28 -11.79 3.97
CA HIS A 90 -6.96 -11.61 3.39
C HIS A 90 -6.96 -10.44 2.42
N PHE A 91 -5.93 -9.61 2.50
CA PHE A 91 -5.58 -8.66 1.48
C PHE A 91 -4.69 -9.35 0.46
N GLN A 92 -5.18 -9.51 -0.78
CA GLN A 92 -4.52 -10.30 -1.82
C GLN A 92 -4.36 -9.50 -3.10
N ILE A 93 -3.11 -9.30 -3.53
CA ILE A 93 -2.77 -8.56 -4.75
C ILE A 93 -1.52 -9.14 -5.41
N ASN A 94 -1.36 -8.90 -6.71
CA ASN A 94 -0.11 -9.14 -7.43
C ASN A 94 0.71 -7.86 -7.46
N LEU A 95 1.97 -7.93 -7.00
CA LEU A 95 2.88 -6.80 -6.89
C LEU A 95 3.99 -6.93 -7.93
N PRO A 96 4.05 -6.04 -8.94
CA PRO A 96 5.05 -6.10 -10.01
C PRO A 96 6.50 -6.02 -9.51
N PRO A 97 7.48 -6.51 -10.30
CA PRO A 97 8.90 -6.36 -10.02
C PRO A 97 9.27 -4.90 -9.74
N TRP A 98 10.18 -4.68 -8.78
CA TRP A 98 10.72 -3.35 -8.45
C TRP A 98 9.67 -2.24 -8.26
N SER A 99 8.49 -2.60 -7.75
CA SER A 99 7.35 -1.67 -7.65
C SER A 99 6.95 -1.39 -6.21
N GLY A 100 6.31 -0.24 -6.02
CA GLY A 100 5.67 0.15 -4.77
C GLY A 100 4.20 0.47 -5.01
N MET A 101 3.34 0.04 -4.10
CA MET A 101 1.91 0.36 -4.11
C MET A 101 1.49 0.95 -2.77
N ILE A 102 0.56 1.89 -2.80
CA ILE A 102 -0.06 2.47 -1.61
C ILE A 102 -1.56 2.26 -1.70
N TRP A 103 -2.13 1.69 -0.65
CA TRP A 103 -3.55 1.42 -0.50
C TRP A 103 -4.12 2.16 0.71
N GLU A 104 -5.34 2.65 0.56
CA GLU A 104 -6.06 3.41 1.57
C GLU A 104 -7.36 2.69 1.94
N TYR A 105 -7.59 2.53 3.23
CA TYR A 105 -8.84 2.00 3.77
C TYR A 105 -9.98 3.02 3.69
N GLN A 106 -11.14 2.60 3.19
CA GLN A 106 -12.33 3.43 2.98
C GLN A 106 -13.47 3.11 3.95
N GLY A 107 -13.44 1.95 4.63
CA GLY A 107 -14.55 1.46 5.48
C GLY A 107 -14.95 0.03 5.16
#